data_AF-A0A1M7R2Q4-F1
#
_entry.id   AF-A0A1M7R2Q4-F1
#
_cell.length_a   1.000
_cell.length_b   1.000
_cell.length_c   1.000
_cell.angle_alpha   90.00
_cell.angle_beta   90.00
_cell.angle_gamma   90.00
#
_symmetry.space_group_name_H-M   'P 1'
#
loop_
_entity.id
_entity.type
_entity.pdbx_description
1 polymer ?
#
loop_
_entity_poly.entity_id
_entity_poly.type
_entity_poly.pdbx_seq_one_letter_code
_entity_poly.pdbx_strand_id
1 'polypeptide(L)'
;TGTFMAKLGADKADFIVAQTSDRDAGCFEDPNPVPNCANRGPGPFYLDENNVTTPNFNQGINDWSIVRSHLGGLPILYWQTPMGVPSTTPGGTPKHYRDNHVQYMLTHPTQYAGNGTFAIVFSPGDDTSADITNDGGQFARLSKAYLANPAPFPR
;
A
#
# COMPACT_ATOMS: atom_id res chain seq x y z
N THR A 1 0.23 0.68 -19.63
CA THR A 1 1.42 0.27 -18.86
C THR A 1 1.76 -1.21 -19.05
N GLY A 2 0.86 -2.16 -18.78
CA GLY A 2 1.14 -3.62 -18.90
C GLY A 2 1.69 -4.07 -20.26
N THR A 3 1.05 -3.67 -21.38
CA THR A 3 1.55 -3.99 -22.74
C THR A 3 2.97 -3.48 -23.00
N PHE A 4 3.32 -2.31 -22.45
CA PHE A 4 4.68 -1.78 -22.59
C PHE A 4 5.67 -2.63 -21.79
N MET A 5 5.34 -3.01 -20.56
CA MET A 5 6.17 -3.88 -19.72
C MET A 5 6.40 -5.26 -20.37
N ALA A 6 5.37 -5.86 -20.98
CA ALA A 6 5.51 -7.12 -21.71
C ALA A 6 6.51 -7.01 -22.88
N LYS A 7 6.51 -5.89 -23.62
CA LYS A 7 7.52 -5.66 -24.69
C LYS A 7 8.95 -5.58 -24.16
N LEU A 8 9.13 -5.20 -22.90
CA LEU A 8 10.42 -5.18 -22.22
C LEU A 8 10.79 -6.54 -21.59
N GLY A 9 9.96 -7.57 -21.76
CA GLY A 9 10.19 -8.93 -21.23
C GLY A 9 9.74 -9.13 -19.79
N ALA A 10 8.94 -8.21 -19.21
CA ALA A 10 8.44 -8.37 -17.84
C ALA A 10 7.51 -9.58 -17.67
N ASP A 11 6.94 -10.11 -18.77
CA ASP A 11 6.16 -11.36 -18.79
C ASP A 11 7.03 -12.61 -18.57
N LYS A 12 8.36 -12.47 -18.52
CA LYS A 12 9.32 -13.54 -18.20
C LYS A 12 9.81 -13.50 -16.75
N ALA A 13 9.38 -12.51 -15.96
CA ALA A 13 9.71 -12.44 -14.55
C ALA A 13 8.95 -13.50 -13.74
N ASP A 14 9.38 -13.74 -12.50
CA ASP A 14 8.69 -14.67 -11.59
C ASP A 14 7.46 -14.02 -10.91
N PHE A 15 7.49 -12.70 -10.70
CA PHE A 15 6.43 -11.95 -10.03
C PHE A 15 6.49 -10.45 -10.36
N ILE A 16 5.42 -9.73 -10.03
CA ILE A 16 5.29 -8.28 -10.15
C ILE A 16 5.58 -7.64 -8.79
N VAL A 17 6.44 -6.62 -8.77
CA VAL A 17 6.58 -5.74 -7.60
C VAL A 17 5.69 -4.52 -7.81
N ALA A 18 4.62 -4.45 -7.02
CA ALA A 18 3.61 -3.41 -7.08
C ALA A 18 3.90 -2.33 -6.02
N GLN A 19 4.22 -1.12 -6.45
CA GLN A 19 4.43 0.00 -5.53
C GLN A 19 3.11 0.55 -5.00
N THR A 20 3.04 0.78 -3.68
CA THR A 20 1.99 1.62 -3.08
C THR A 20 2.52 3.03 -2.84
N SER A 21 3.45 3.20 -1.89
CA SER A 21 4.06 4.49 -1.54
C SER A 21 5.30 4.27 -0.68
N ASP A 22 6.32 5.11 -0.87
CA ASP A 22 7.55 5.11 -0.05
C ASP A 22 7.39 5.88 1.27
N ARG A 23 6.28 6.60 1.46
CA ARG A 23 5.97 7.37 2.69
C ARG A 23 4.50 7.27 3.05
N ASP A 24 4.21 7.55 4.31
CA ASP A 24 2.85 7.71 4.82
C ASP A 24 2.15 8.89 4.13
N ALA A 25 0.85 8.78 3.84
CA ALA A 25 0.06 9.86 3.25
C ALA A 25 0.23 11.20 3.98
N GLY A 26 0.25 11.17 5.32
CA GLY A 26 0.42 12.34 6.17
C GLY A 26 1.73 13.10 5.96
N CYS A 27 2.80 12.43 5.54
CA CYS A 27 4.06 13.09 5.17
C CYS A 27 3.84 14.04 3.98
N PHE A 28 3.09 13.59 2.97
CA PHE A 28 2.84 14.38 1.77
C PHE A 28 1.74 15.43 1.92
N GLU A 29 0.88 15.28 2.93
CA GLU A 29 -0.20 16.22 3.24
C GLU A 29 0.24 17.38 4.14
N ASP A 30 1.43 17.32 4.72
CA ASP A 30 1.96 18.37 5.58
C ASP A 30 2.15 19.67 4.78
N PRO A 31 1.53 20.80 5.20
CA PRO A 31 1.72 22.08 4.53
C PRO A 31 3.14 22.66 4.70
N ASN A 32 3.90 22.19 5.69
CA ASN A 32 5.29 22.56 5.93
C ASN A 32 6.16 21.29 5.99
N PRO A 33 6.22 20.52 4.88
CA PRO A 33 6.80 19.20 4.89
C PRO A 33 8.31 19.26 5.15
N VAL A 34 8.81 18.29 5.90
CA VAL A 34 10.25 17.99 5.94
C VAL A 34 10.77 17.66 4.52
N PRO A 35 12.07 17.83 4.23
CA PRO A 35 12.58 17.79 2.85
C PRO A 35 12.25 16.52 2.05
N ASN A 36 12.23 15.37 2.70
CA ASN A 36 11.88 14.06 2.16
C ASN A 36 10.37 13.88 1.85
N CYS A 37 9.53 14.74 2.42
CA CYS A 37 8.08 14.81 2.21
C CYS A 37 7.66 15.89 1.20
N ALA A 38 8.56 16.82 0.89
CA ALA A 38 8.28 17.97 0.04
C ALA A 38 8.10 17.61 -1.45
N ASN A 39 7.47 18.52 -2.20
CA ASN A 39 7.36 18.48 -3.67
C ASN A 39 6.59 17.29 -4.26
N ARG A 40 5.61 16.73 -3.53
CA ARG A 40 4.83 15.56 -3.97
C ARG A 40 3.56 15.89 -4.75
N GLY A 41 3.20 17.18 -4.84
CA GLY A 41 2.00 17.67 -5.52
C GLY A 41 0.80 17.83 -4.59
N PRO A 42 -0.39 18.18 -5.12
CA PRO A 42 -1.55 18.56 -4.31
C PRO A 42 -2.28 17.38 -3.64
N GLY A 43 -1.86 16.13 -3.87
CA GLY A 43 -2.60 14.95 -3.45
C GLY A 43 -3.91 14.78 -4.23
N PRO A 44 -4.91 14.09 -3.65
CA PRO A 44 -4.91 13.45 -2.32
C PRO A 44 -4.00 12.22 -2.24
N PHE A 45 -3.44 11.95 -1.05
CA PHE A 45 -2.53 10.83 -0.80
C PHE A 45 -3.15 9.73 0.08
N TYR A 46 -4.05 10.11 1.00
CA TYR A 46 -4.83 9.17 1.81
C TYR A 46 -5.97 8.55 0.98
N LEU A 47 -6.11 7.22 1.04
CA LEU A 47 -7.08 6.50 0.21
C LEU A 47 -8.46 6.41 0.87
N ASP A 48 -9.53 6.44 0.08
CA ASP A 48 -10.88 6.20 0.59
C ASP A 48 -11.11 4.71 0.92
N GLU A 49 -11.26 4.42 2.20
CA GLU A 49 -11.47 3.08 2.76
C GLU A 49 -12.82 2.47 2.38
N ASN A 50 -13.81 3.30 2.02
CA ASN A 50 -15.12 2.81 1.57
C ASN A 50 -15.15 2.52 0.07
N ASN A 51 -14.09 2.86 -0.66
CA ASN A 51 -13.99 2.74 -2.12
C ASN A 51 -15.12 3.42 -2.90
N VAL A 52 -15.57 4.60 -2.44
CA VAL A 52 -16.62 5.39 -3.10
C VAL A 52 -16.01 6.54 -3.92
N THR A 53 -14.98 7.17 -3.41
CA THR A 53 -14.32 8.35 -3.97
C THR A 53 -12.89 8.02 -4.43
N THR A 54 -12.30 8.88 -5.26
CA THR A 54 -10.93 8.68 -5.79
C THR A 54 -9.95 9.52 -4.98
N PRO A 55 -8.76 9.00 -4.63
CA PRO A 55 -8.25 7.66 -4.89
C PRO A 55 -8.73 6.64 -3.84
N ASN A 56 -8.85 5.37 -4.22
CA ASN A 56 -9.22 4.28 -3.32
C ASN A 56 -8.47 2.98 -3.60
N PHE A 57 -8.59 2.01 -2.69
CA PHE A 57 -7.91 0.73 -2.77
C PHE A 57 -8.37 -0.13 -3.95
N ASN A 58 -9.67 -0.13 -4.27
CA ASN A 58 -10.21 -0.88 -5.41
C ASN A 58 -9.62 -0.40 -6.73
N GLN A 59 -9.39 0.90 -6.90
CA GLN A 59 -8.72 1.44 -8.09
C GLN A 59 -7.30 0.90 -8.22
N GLY A 60 -6.50 0.98 -7.16
CA GLY A 60 -5.13 0.44 -7.18
C GLY A 60 -5.08 -1.07 -7.43
N ILE A 61 -5.99 -1.83 -6.81
CA ILE A 61 -6.14 -3.27 -7.04
C ILE A 61 -6.45 -3.53 -8.53
N ASN A 62 -7.42 -2.81 -9.10
CA ASN A 62 -7.83 -2.96 -10.50
C ASN A 62 -6.70 -2.61 -11.47
N ASP A 63 -5.95 -1.54 -11.21
CA ASP A 63 -4.81 -1.14 -12.03
C ASP A 63 -3.75 -2.26 -12.09
N TRP A 64 -3.45 -2.86 -10.94
CA TRP A 64 -2.53 -4.00 -10.89
C TRP A 64 -3.12 -5.27 -11.50
N SER A 65 -4.43 -5.51 -11.41
CA SER A 65 -5.09 -6.61 -12.12
C SER A 65 -4.94 -6.48 -13.64
N ILE A 66 -5.08 -5.26 -14.17
CA ILE A 66 -4.87 -4.97 -15.59
C ILE A 66 -3.42 -5.25 -15.98
N VAL A 67 -2.44 -4.72 -15.24
CA VAL A 67 -1.02 -5.01 -15.50
C VAL A 67 -0.75 -6.51 -15.46
N ARG A 68 -1.22 -7.20 -14.42
CA ARG A 68 -1.07 -8.65 -14.26
C ARG A 68 -1.65 -9.44 -15.44
N SER A 69 -2.80 -9.04 -15.97
CA SER A 69 -3.41 -9.70 -17.13
C SER A 69 -2.53 -9.64 -18.39
N HIS A 70 -1.79 -8.53 -18.57
CA HIS A 70 -0.85 -8.38 -19.68
C HIS A 70 0.45 -9.15 -19.49
N LEU A 71 0.78 -9.51 -18.24
CA LEU A 71 2.01 -10.20 -17.88
C LEU A 71 1.78 -11.70 -17.64
N GLY A 72 0.70 -12.28 -18.16
CA GLY A 72 0.47 -13.73 -18.06
C GLY A 72 0.02 -14.20 -16.66
N GLY A 73 -0.50 -13.30 -15.82
CA GLY A 73 -1.03 -13.68 -14.52
C GLY A 73 0.02 -13.88 -13.43
N LEU A 74 1.22 -13.29 -13.58
CA LEU A 74 2.26 -13.35 -12.55
C LEU A 74 1.74 -12.95 -11.16
N PRO A 75 2.22 -13.59 -10.09
CA PRO A 75 1.86 -13.24 -8.73
C PRO A 75 2.37 -11.84 -8.37
N ILE A 76 1.69 -11.17 -7.43
CA ILE A 76 1.98 -9.78 -7.04
C ILE A 76 2.57 -9.73 -5.64
N LEU A 77 3.66 -8.97 -5.47
CA LEU A 77 4.20 -8.53 -4.19
C LEU A 77 4.03 -7.01 -4.08
N TYR A 78 3.36 -6.53 -3.04
CA TYR A 78 3.30 -5.08 -2.78
C TYR A 78 4.53 -4.61 -2.00
N TRP A 79 5.19 -3.55 -2.49
CA TRP A 79 6.40 -2.95 -1.91
C TRP A 79 6.66 -1.54 -2.44
N GLN A 80 7.09 -0.56 -1.64
CA GLN A 80 7.03 -0.54 -0.18
C GLN A 80 5.62 -0.15 0.22
N THR A 81 5.15 -0.64 1.38
CA THR A 81 3.83 -0.28 1.90
C THR A 81 3.98 0.52 3.21
N PRO A 82 3.46 1.76 3.27
CA PRO A 82 3.64 2.65 4.42
C PRO A 82 2.96 2.11 5.69
N MET A 83 3.37 2.64 6.85
CA MET A 83 2.99 2.09 8.16
C MET A 83 2.22 3.07 9.06
N GLY A 84 1.85 4.23 8.53
CA GLY A 84 1.03 5.21 9.24
C GLY A 84 -0.29 4.65 9.78
N VAL A 85 -0.89 5.42 10.68
CA VAL A 85 -2.10 5.03 11.39
C VAL A 85 -3.29 5.84 10.88
N PRO A 86 -4.48 5.25 10.69
CA PRO A 86 -5.64 5.97 10.19
C PRO A 86 -5.99 7.20 11.04
N SER A 87 -6.31 8.31 10.38
CA SER A 87 -6.74 9.54 11.02
C SER A 87 -7.60 10.36 10.07
N THR A 88 -8.66 10.99 10.60
CA THR A 88 -9.48 11.93 9.84
C THR A 88 -8.83 13.31 9.70
N THR A 89 -7.79 13.61 10.49
CA THR A 89 -7.02 14.86 10.40
C THR A 89 -5.85 14.68 9.44
N PRO A 90 -5.77 15.41 8.32
CA PRO A 90 -4.65 15.35 7.37
C PRO A 90 -3.30 15.64 8.00
N GLY A 91 -2.26 15.02 7.45
CA GLY A 91 -0.88 15.26 7.87
C GLY A 91 -0.42 14.40 9.06
N GLY A 92 0.26 15.05 10.00
CA GLY A 92 0.85 14.45 11.19
C GLY A 92 2.15 15.15 11.55
N THR A 93 3.00 14.45 12.28
CA THR A 93 4.39 14.89 12.55
C THR A 93 5.33 13.73 12.22
N PRO A 94 6.64 13.95 12.03
CA PRO A 94 7.59 12.85 11.87
C PRO A 94 7.38 11.76 12.91
N LYS A 95 7.37 10.50 12.47
CA LYS A 95 7.03 9.27 13.20
C LYS A 95 5.57 9.09 13.60
N HIS A 96 4.69 10.02 13.25
CA HIS A 96 3.27 9.99 13.60
C HIS A 96 2.40 10.52 12.45
N TYR A 97 2.76 10.18 11.21
CA TYR A 97 1.95 10.51 10.05
C TYR A 97 0.76 9.56 9.91
N ARG A 98 -0.35 10.10 9.38
CA ARG A 98 -1.49 9.28 9.05
C ARG A 98 -1.24 8.45 7.79
N ASP A 99 -1.74 7.22 7.78
CA ASP A 99 -1.86 6.38 6.60
C ASP A 99 -2.85 5.26 6.91
N ASN A 100 -3.43 4.62 5.89
CA ASN A 100 -4.41 3.55 6.07
C ASN A 100 -4.08 2.25 5.34
N HIS A 101 -2.92 2.11 4.71
CA HIS A 101 -2.56 0.88 4.02
C HIS A 101 -2.48 -0.32 4.97
N VAL A 102 -1.83 -0.20 6.13
CA VAL A 102 -1.76 -1.29 7.13
C VAL A 102 -3.15 -1.73 7.57
N GLN A 103 -3.98 -0.77 8.00
CA GLN A 103 -5.35 -1.05 8.45
C GLN A 103 -6.16 -1.71 7.33
N TYR A 104 -6.17 -1.12 6.13
CA TYR A 104 -6.99 -1.60 5.03
C TYR A 104 -6.55 -2.99 4.57
N MET A 105 -5.27 -3.17 4.27
CA MET A 105 -4.74 -4.40 3.69
C MET A 105 -4.86 -5.61 4.62
N LEU A 106 -4.64 -5.42 5.93
CA LEU A 106 -4.77 -6.51 6.91
C LEU A 106 -6.22 -6.78 7.32
N THR A 107 -7.17 -5.89 7.03
CA THR A 107 -8.61 -6.13 7.25
C THR A 107 -9.37 -6.56 5.98
N HIS A 108 -8.77 -6.38 4.80
CA HIS A 108 -9.30 -6.83 3.51
C HIS A 108 -8.37 -7.82 2.77
N PRO A 109 -7.72 -8.78 3.45
CA PRO A 109 -6.67 -9.59 2.84
C PRO A 109 -7.19 -10.49 1.71
N THR A 110 -8.49 -10.84 1.72
CA THR A 110 -9.14 -11.63 0.66
C THR A 110 -9.19 -10.90 -0.68
N GLN A 111 -9.30 -9.56 -0.69
CA GLN A 111 -9.27 -8.78 -1.92
C GLN A 111 -7.90 -8.87 -2.60
N TYR A 112 -6.83 -8.77 -1.80
CA TYR A 112 -5.45 -8.88 -2.29
C TYR A 112 -5.13 -10.29 -2.76
N ALA A 113 -5.47 -11.31 -1.96
CA ALA A 113 -5.30 -12.71 -2.36
C ALA A 113 -6.06 -13.02 -3.66
N GLY A 114 -7.29 -12.51 -3.82
CA GLY A 114 -8.10 -12.65 -5.03
C GLY A 114 -7.47 -12.00 -6.28
N ASN A 115 -6.63 -10.98 -6.11
CA ASN A 115 -5.86 -10.36 -7.20
C ASN A 115 -4.57 -11.13 -7.54
N GLY A 116 -4.29 -12.26 -6.89
CA GLY A 116 -3.03 -12.99 -7.05
C GLY A 116 -1.87 -12.38 -6.27
N THR A 117 -2.17 -11.59 -5.23
CA THR A 117 -1.14 -11.04 -4.33
C THR A 117 -0.68 -12.11 -3.36
N PHE A 118 0.60 -12.47 -3.39
CA PHE A 118 1.18 -13.47 -2.48
C PHE A 118 1.88 -12.86 -1.27
N ALA A 119 2.27 -11.58 -1.34
CA ALA A 119 2.95 -10.90 -0.25
C ALA A 119 2.66 -9.39 -0.26
N ILE A 120 2.66 -8.80 0.94
CA ILE A 120 2.62 -7.36 1.17
C ILE A 120 3.71 -7.05 2.18
N VAL A 121 4.61 -6.11 1.84
CA VAL A 121 5.72 -5.74 2.71
C VAL A 121 5.50 -4.35 3.28
N PHE A 122 5.16 -4.32 4.56
CA PHE A 122 5.01 -3.09 5.33
C PHE A 122 6.38 -2.62 5.84
N SER A 123 6.70 -1.36 5.57
CA SER A 123 7.94 -0.75 6.01
C SER A 123 7.80 0.77 6.09
N PRO A 124 8.55 1.45 6.98
CA PRO A 124 8.55 2.91 7.03
C PRO A 124 9.07 3.56 5.73
N GLY A 125 9.92 2.87 4.97
CA GLY A 125 10.59 3.42 3.79
C GLY A 125 11.62 4.51 4.07
N ASP A 126 11.54 5.19 5.23
CA ASP A 126 12.33 6.36 5.60
C ASP A 126 12.29 6.65 7.12
N ASP A 127 13.22 7.47 7.59
CA ASP A 127 13.40 7.76 9.01
C ASP A 127 12.31 8.65 9.62
N THR A 128 11.54 9.38 8.81
CA THR A 128 10.43 10.22 9.30
C THR A 128 9.06 9.54 9.24
N SER A 129 8.92 8.43 8.52
CA SER A 129 7.66 7.68 8.47
C SER A 129 7.41 6.93 9.78
N ALA A 130 6.14 6.65 10.05
CA ALA A 130 5.73 5.73 11.10
C ALA A 130 6.34 4.34 10.88
N ASP A 131 6.58 3.62 11.97
CA ASP A 131 7.08 2.25 12.00
C ASP A 131 6.47 1.48 13.19
N ILE A 132 6.82 0.21 13.32
CA ILE A 132 6.29 -0.69 14.37
C ILE A 132 6.52 -0.21 15.81
N THR A 133 7.41 0.77 16.05
CA THR A 133 7.70 1.31 17.38
C THR A 133 6.81 2.49 17.77
N ASN A 134 6.13 3.12 16.80
CA ASN A 134 5.32 4.33 17.01
C ASN A 134 3.92 4.26 16.35
N ASP A 135 3.54 3.13 15.77
CA ASP A 135 2.21 2.86 15.18
C ASP A 135 1.09 2.58 16.19
N GLY A 136 1.35 2.78 17.49
CA GLY A 136 0.39 2.47 18.57
C GLY A 136 0.02 0.99 18.69
N GLY A 137 0.84 0.08 18.14
CA GLY A 137 0.59 -1.36 18.13
C GLY A 137 -0.38 -1.82 17.03
N GLN A 138 -0.71 -0.96 16.06
CA GLN A 138 -1.60 -1.27 14.94
C GLN A 138 -1.15 -2.53 14.19
N PHE A 139 0.09 -2.55 13.70
CA PHE A 139 0.61 -3.64 12.90
C PHE A 139 0.63 -4.94 13.69
N ALA A 140 1.13 -4.93 14.93
CA ALA A 140 1.18 -6.10 15.78
C ALA A 140 -0.22 -6.71 16.01
N ARG A 141 -1.22 -5.86 16.32
CA ARG A 141 -2.61 -6.28 16.55
C ARG A 141 -3.23 -6.88 15.28
N LEU A 142 -3.11 -6.20 14.15
CA LEU A 142 -3.72 -6.62 12.89
C LEU A 142 -3.02 -7.84 12.28
N SER A 143 -1.69 -7.89 12.34
CA SER A 143 -0.91 -9.05 11.90
C SER A 143 -1.28 -10.29 12.70
N LYS A 144 -1.41 -10.18 14.04
CA LYS A 144 -1.90 -11.27 14.88
C LYS A 144 -3.31 -11.72 14.48
N ALA A 145 -4.21 -10.79 14.17
CA ALA A 145 -5.57 -11.12 13.73
C ALA A 145 -5.57 -11.84 12.37
N TYR A 146 -4.75 -11.38 11.41
CA TYR A 146 -4.56 -12.04 10.13
C TYR A 146 -4.00 -13.46 10.28
N LEU A 147 -2.96 -13.65 11.09
CA LEU A 147 -2.34 -14.96 11.28
C LEU A 147 -3.27 -15.98 11.98
N ALA A 148 -4.24 -15.50 12.77
CA ALA A 148 -5.26 -16.36 13.35
C ALA A 148 -6.29 -16.84 12.31
N ASN A 149 -6.55 -16.06 11.26
CA ASN A 149 -7.52 -16.35 10.20
C ASN A 149 -7.01 -15.85 8.84
N PRO A 150 -5.97 -16.49 8.26
CA PRO A 150 -5.33 -15.99 7.06
C PRO A 150 -6.28 -16.05 5.87
N ALA A 151 -6.19 -15.08 4.96
CA ALA A 151 -6.92 -15.14 3.70
C ALA A 151 -6.51 -16.40 2.92
N PRO A 152 -7.48 -17.15 2.36
CA PRO A 152 -7.17 -18.30 1.53
C PRO A 152 -6.46 -17.83 0.26
N PHE A 153 -5.36 -18.50 -0.08
CA PHE A 153 -4.74 -18.30 -1.39
C PHE A 153 -5.52 -19.12 -2.43
N PRO A 154 -5.94 -18.52 -3.56
CA PRO A 154 -6.58 -19.28 -4.65
C PRO A 154 -5.66 -20.42 -5.10
N ARG A 155 -6.22 -21.63 -5.22
CA ARG A 155 -5.52 -22.79 -5.76
C ARG A 155 -5.46 -22.74 -7.29
#